data_AF-A0A6P2IM02-F1
#
_entry.id   AF-A0A6P2IM02-F1
#
_cell.length_a   1.000
_cell.length_b   1.000
_cell.length_c   1.000
_cell.angle_alpha   90.00
_cell.angle_beta   90.00
_cell.angle_gamma   90.00
#
_symmetry.space_group_name_H-M   'P 1'
#
loop_
_entity.id
_entity.type
_entity.pdbx_description
1 polymer ?
#
loop_
_entity_poly.entity_id
_entity_poly.type
_entity_poly.pdbx_seq_one_letter_code
_entity_poly.pdbx_strand_id
1 'polypeptide(L)'
;MTTVKLVQGANAILGEGPLWCERSASLYWIDIKRTALYRYTPGHGQTGFWLLPELAGCVASVDDGRLLVALKSGLHLFDPAHGTLERLADAAHARPSLRYNDGAVDARGRFWVGTMADDGDGPGDLHCFEQASASRVAVAGFACANGMGWSPDGSTMYVTDSGRRTIFAYDFDVDAGRLSNARPFATFGDARGVPDGLAVDAEGGVWSAIWDGWRLHRYAPDGALDRVVEMPVQRPTSVAFGGADRATLFVTSASVNVSADGLLRGPLAGSLFETRPGVAGLEQHCVARAWLGDAVAATPR
;
A
#
# COMPACT_ATOMS: atom_id res chain seq x y z
N MET A 1 -22.17 9.18 12.66
CA MET A 1 -21.70 7.93 12.02
C MET A 1 -20.98 8.31 10.75
N THR A 2 -19.77 7.82 10.56
CA THR A 2 -18.97 8.02 9.35
C THR A 2 -19.53 7.13 8.24
N THR A 3 -20.06 7.72 7.16
CA THR A 3 -20.69 6.96 6.07
C THR A 3 -19.62 6.43 5.10
N VAL A 4 -19.59 5.13 4.87
CA VAL A 4 -18.78 4.49 3.83
C VAL A 4 -19.60 4.41 2.54
N LYS A 5 -19.00 4.80 1.41
CA LYS A 5 -19.64 4.80 0.09
C LYS A 5 -18.88 3.89 -0.86
N LEU A 6 -19.62 3.19 -1.72
CA LEU A 6 -19.04 2.45 -2.84
C LEU A 6 -18.56 3.45 -3.90
N VAL A 7 -17.30 3.31 -4.33
CA VAL A 7 -16.70 4.10 -5.42
C VAL A 7 -16.78 3.33 -6.73
N GLN A 8 -16.33 2.07 -6.72
CA GLN A 8 -16.29 1.21 -7.90
C GLN A 8 -16.52 -0.25 -7.49
N GLY A 9 -17.53 -0.90 -8.09
CA GLY A 9 -17.72 -2.35 -8.02
C GLY A 9 -16.73 -3.07 -8.93
N ALA A 10 -15.57 -3.44 -8.39
CA ALA A 10 -14.48 -4.03 -9.18
C ALA A 10 -14.38 -5.56 -9.05
N ASN A 11 -15.04 -6.16 -8.05
CA ASN A 11 -14.96 -7.59 -7.74
C ASN A 11 -13.51 -8.11 -7.70
N ALA A 12 -12.56 -7.30 -7.24
CA ALA A 12 -11.15 -7.65 -7.19
C ALA A 12 -10.93 -8.91 -6.37
N ILE A 13 -10.01 -9.77 -6.81
CA ILE A 13 -9.62 -10.94 -6.03
C ILE A 13 -8.84 -10.46 -4.81
N LEU A 14 -7.81 -9.64 -5.02
CA LEU A 14 -7.03 -9.01 -3.96
C LEU A 14 -6.71 -7.57 -4.34
N GLY A 15 -7.68 -6.67 -4.11
CA GLY A 15 -7.48 -5.24 -4.32
C GLY A 15 -6.54 -4.68 -3.26
N GLU A 16 -5.51 -3.94 -3.66
CA GLU A 16 -4.43 -3.49 -2.78
C GLU A 16 -3.77 -2.19 -3.25
N GLY A 17 -2.89 -1.66 -2.40
CA GLY A 17 -1.98 -0.56 -2.71
C GLY A 17 -2.65 0.69 -3.30
N PRO A 18 -3.72 1.24 -2.68
CA PRO A 18 -4.31 2.49 -3.11
C PRO A 18 -3.29 3.62 -2.99
N LEU A 19 -3.17 4.41 -4.05
CA LEU A 19 -2.26 5.53 -4.18
C LEU A 19 -3.00 6.70 -4.80
N TRP A 20 -3.12 7.81 -4.07
CA TRP A 20 -3.62 9.05 -4.65
C TRP A 20 -2.48 9.82 -5.33
N CYS A 21 -2.59 10.00 -6.64
CA CYS A 21 -1.68 10.83 -7.42
C CYS A 21 -2.30 12.23 -7.60
N GLU A 22 -1.71 13.23 -6.94
CA GLU A 22 -2.21 14.61 -7.00
C GLU A 22 -2.13 15.18 -8.42
N ARG A 23 -1.04 14.91 -9.15
CA ARG A 23 -0.81 15.42 -10.50
C ARG A 23 -1.90 15.01 -11.48
N SER A 24 -2.37 13.77 -11.41
CA SER A 24 -3.44 13.27 -12.27
C SER A 24 -4.83 13.34 -11.63
N ALA A 25 -4.93 13.84 -10.39
CA ALA A 25 -6.13 13.84 -9.56
C ALA A 25 -6.86 12.49 -9.61
N SER A 26 -6.09 11.40 -9.51
CA SER A 26 -6.59 10.03 -9.68
C SER A 26 -6.07 9.12 -8.59
N LEU A 27 -6.92 8.17 -8.19
CA LEU A 27 -6.52 7.04 -7.37
C LEU A 27 -6.05 5.89 -8.28
N TYR A 28 -4.86 5.39 -8.05
CA TYR A 28 -4.38 4.12 -8.58
C TYR A 28 -4.44 3.06 -7.51
N TRP A 29 -4.70 1.81 -7.90
CA TRP A 29 -4.69 0.67 -6.99
C TRP A 29 -4.54 -0.60 -7.84
N ILE A 30 -4.17 -1.72 -7.24
CA ILE A 30 -3.90 -2.96 -7.98
C ILE A 30 -4.87 -4.07 -7.58
N ASP A 31 -5.11 -5.01 -8.48
CA ASP A 31 -5.56 -6.35 -8.10
C ASP A 31 -4.36 -7.30 -8.27
N ILE A 32 -3.77 -7.70 -7.14
CA ILE A 32 -2.57 -8.53 -7.12
C ILE A 32 -2.82 -9.82 -7.90
N LYS A 33 -3.94 -10.50 -7.64
CA LYS A 33 -4.22 -11.84 -8.18
C LYS A 33 -4.79 -11.83 -9.59
N ARG A 34 -5.35 -10.70 -10.04
CA ARG A 34 -5.72 -10.50 -11.46
C ARG A 34 -4.64 -9.82 -12.30
N THR A 35 -3.48 -9.52 -11.72
CA THR A 35 -2.38 -8.81 -12.40
C THR A 35 -2.90 -7.57 -13.12
N ALA A 36 -3.55 -6.67 -12.40
CA ALA A 36 -4.15 -5.48 -12.98
C ALA A 36 -3.84 -4.22 -12.17
N LEU A 37 -3.56 -3.12 -12.87
CA LEU A 37 -3.48 -1.77 -12.32
C LEU A 37 -4.75 -1.01 -12.68
N TYR A 38 -5.50 -0.57 -11.69
CA TYR A 38 -6.71 0.22 -11.83
C TYR A 38 -6.42 1.70 -11.67
N ARG A 39 -7.26 2.53 -12.31
CA ARG A 39 -7.33 3.97 -12.10
C ARG A 39 -8.77 4.40 -11.91
N TYR A 40 -8.99 5.22 -10.89
CA TYR A 40 -10.25 5.92 -10.63
C TYR A 40 -9.99 7.44 -10.61
N THR A 41 -10.76 8.18 -11.41
CA THR A 41 -10.74 9.65 -11.42
C THR A 41 -12.08 10.18 -10.92
N PRO A 42 -12.13 10.84 -9.74
CA PRO A 42 -13.36 11.43 -9.22
C PRO A 42 -14.04 12.37 -10.24
N GLY A 43 -15.37 12.35 -10.30
CA GLY A 43 -16.17 13.22 -11.17
C GLY A 43 -16.15 12.87 -12.66
N HIS A 44 -15.19 12.07 -13.14
CA HIS A 44 -15.05 11.77 -14.57
C HIS A 44 -15.67 10.43 -15.01
N GLY A 45 -16.22 9.61 -14.11
CA GLY A 45 -16.85 8.32 -14.42
C GLY A 45 -15.93 7.28 -15.09
N GLN A 46 -14.73 7.68 -15.52
CA GLN A 46 -13.72 6.82 -16.11
C GLN A 46 -12.98 6.09 -15.00
N THR A 47 -13.40 4.85 -14.81
CA THR A 47 -12.59 3.80 -14.19
C THR A 47 -11.96 2.99 -15.31
N GLY A 48 -10.64 2.91 -15.34
CA GLY A 48 -9.89 2.12 -16.32
C GLY A 48 -8.98 1.13 -15.61
N PHE A 49 -8.46 0.16 -16.36
CA PHE A 49 -7.39 -0.70 -15.88
C PHE A 49 -6.44 -1.09 -17.00
N TRP A 50 -5.23 -1.49 -16.61
CA TRP A 50 -4.22 -2.11 -17.46
C TRP A 50 -3.90 -3.49 -16.91
N LEU A 51 -3.75 -4.47 -17.80
CA LEU A 51 -3.20 -5.77 -17.41
C LEU A 51 -1.68 -5.64 -17.27
N LEU A 52 -1.17 -6.22 -16.19
CA LEU A 52 0.23 -6.32 -15.87
C LEU A 52 0.73 -7.73 -16.24
N PRO A 53 2.01 -7.90 -16.60
CA PRO A 53 2.55 -9.19 -17.01
C PRO A 53 2.74 -10.16 -15.84
N GLU A 54 2.74 -9.68 -14.60
CA GLU A 54 2.96 -10.46 -13.39
C GLU A 54 2.31 -9.79 -12.18
N LEU A 55 2.42 -10.43 -11.00
CA LEU A 55 1.91 -9.91 -9.74
C LEU A 55 2.61 -8.58 -9.41
N ALA A 56 1.82 -7.53 -9.19
CA ALA A 56 2.28 -6.30 -8.54
C ALA A 56 2.02 -6.40 -7.04
N GLY A 57 2.96 -5.92 -6.22
CA GLY A 57 2.76 -5.76 -4.78
C GLY A 57 2.19 -4.39 -4.42
N CYS A 58 2.72 -3.34 -5.05
CA CYS A 58 2.34 -1.96 -4.80
C CYS A 58 2.73 -1.05 -5.97
N VAL A 59 2.27 0.20 -5.90
CA VAL A 59 2.62 1.28 -6.82
C VAL A 59 3.00 2.55 -6.06
N ALA A 60 3.86 3.37 -6.64
CA ALA A 60 4.25 4.67 -6.10
C ALA A 60 4.25 5.73 -7.20
N SER A 61 3.96 6.99 -6.84
CA SER A 61 4.03 8.10 -7.79
C SER A 61 5.48 8.45 -8.10
N VAL A 62 5.75 8.81 -9.36
CA VAL A 62 6.98 9.46 -9.78
C VAL A 62 6.70 10.94 -10.00
N ASP A 63 7.66 11.80 -9.67
CA ASP A 63 7.51 13.25 -9.75
C ASP A 63 7.19 13.79 -11.16
N ASP A 64 7.40 13.01 -12.22
CA ASP A 64 7.07 13.33 -13.61
C ASP A 64 5.67 12.87 -14.07
N GLY A 65 4.89 12.25 -13.18
CA GLY A 65 3.52 11.79 -13.46
C GLY A 65 3.39 10.33 -13.91
N ARG A 66 4.50 9.62 -14.01
CA ARG A 66 4.51 8.15 -14.16
C ARG A 66 4.35 7.46 -12.81
N LEU A 67 4.25 6.14 -12.84
CA LEU A 67 4.18 5.30 -11.65
C LEU A 67 5.36 4.35 -11.59
N LEU A 68 5.96 4.19 -10.42
CA LEU A 68 6.78 3.04 -10.11
C LEU A 68 5.85 1.88 -9.75
N VAL A 69 6.06 0.72 -10.38
CA VAL A 69 5.30 -0.50 -10.14
C VAL A 69 6.27 -1.57 -9.63
N ALA A 70 6.02 -2.07 -8.43
CA ALA A 70 6.82 -3.14 -7.82
C ALA A 70 6.23 -4.50 -8.24
N LEU A 71 6.73 -5.02 -9.35
CA LEU A 71 6.35 -6.32 -9.86
C LEU A 71 7.21 -7.44 -9.27
N LYS A 72 6.72 -8.68 -9.28
CA LYS A 72 7.45 -9.84 -8.70
C LYS A 72 8.88 -10.00 -9.24
N SER A 73 9.14 -9.67 -10.50
CA SER A 73 10.48 -9.76 -11.11
C SER A 73 11.35 -8.51 -10.91
N GLY A 74 10.78 -7.42 -10.38
CA GLY A 74 11.53 -6.18 -10.18
C GLY A 74 10.71 -4.89 -10.33
N LEU A 75 11.42 -3.77 -10.28
CA LEU A 75 10.84 -2.44 -10.37
C LEU A 75 10.65 -2.03 -11.83
N HIS A 76 9.48 -1.48 -12.13
CA HIS A 76 9.11 -1.02 -13.47
C HIS A 76 8.53 0.39 -13.44
N LEU A 77 8.78 1.15 -14.50
CA LEU A 77 8.21 2.47 -14.73
C LEU A 77 7.01 2.33 -15.66
N PHE A 78 5.83 2.72 -15.18
CA PHE A 78 4.59 2.68 -15.92
C PHE A 78 4.17 4.08 -16.36
N ASP A 79 3.92 4.25 -17.66
CA ASP A 79 3.35 5.46 -18.22
C ASP A 79 1.83 5.30 -18.43
N PRO A 80 0.99 5.94 -17.59
CA PRO A 80 -0.46 5.84 -17.72
C PRO A 80 -1.04 6.53 -18.96
N ALA A 81 -0.28 7.41 -19.63
CA ALA A 81 -0.74 8.08 -20.85
C ALA A 81 -0.70 7.14 -22.06
N HIS A 82 0.30 6.26 -22.11
CA HIS A 82 0.51 5.33 -23.23
C HIS A 82 0.23 3.86 -22.86
N GLY A 83 0.08 3.55 -21.57
CA GLY A 83 -0.09 2.18 -21.08
C GLY A 83 1.19 1.35 -21.23
N THR A 84 2.36 1.97 -21.26
CA THR A 84 3.64 1.28 -21.44
C THR A 84 4.31 1.01 -20.09
N LEU A 85 5.07 -0.08 -20.05
CA LEU A 85 5.76 -0.56 -18.85
C LEU A 85 7.22 -0.84 -19.21
N GLU A 86 8.14 -0.16 -18.53
CA GLU A 86 9.58 -0.22 -18.76
C GLU A 86 10.28 -0.79 -17.52
N ARG A 87 11.20 -1.74 -17.71
CA ARG A 87 11.93 -2.34 -16.58
C ARG A 87 13.05 -1.43 -16.12
N LEU A 88 13.14 -1.23 -14.80
CA LEU A 88 14.18 -0.40 -14.17
C LEU A 88 15.23 -1.24 -13.43
N ALA A 89 14.79 -2.24 -12.68
CA ALA A 89 15.69 -3.03 -11.84
C ALA A 89 15.16 -4.44 -11.61
N ASP A 90 16.08 -5.37 -11.33
CA ASP A 90 15.77 -6.70 -10.82
C ASP A 90 15.13 -6.64 -9.42
N ALA A 91 14.40 -7.69 -9.06
CA ALA A 91 13.91 -7.87 -7.71
C ALA A 91 15.08 -7.87 -6.70
N ALA A 92 14.92 -7.14 -5.60
CA ALA A 92 15.89 -7.11 -4.51
C ALA A 92 15.93 -8.41 -3.71
N HIS A 93 14.92 -9.27 -3.88
CA HIS A 93 14.87 -10.58 -3.25
C HIS A 93 15.47 -11.66 -4.16
N ALA A 94 16.39 -12.46 -3.62
CA ALA A 94 17.02 -13.55 -4.37
C ALA A 94 16.15 -14.83 -4.45
N ARG A 95 15.10 -14.94 -3.61
CA ARG A 95 14.27 -16.14 -3.53
C ARG A 95 13.07 -16.07 -4.49
N PRO A 96 12.87 -17.05 -5.38
CA PRO A 96 11.73 -17.06 -6.32
C PRO A 96 10.35 -17.13 -5.67
N SER A 97 10.26 -17.65 -4.44
CA SER A 97 9.01 -17.70 -3.67
C SER A 97 8.60 -16.34 -3.10
N LEU A 98 9.54 -15.39 -2.99
CA LEU A 98 9.26 -14.04 -2.55
C LEU A 98 8.63 -13.21 -3.67
N ARG A 99 7.80 -12.25 -3.25
CA ARG A 99 7.32 -11.14 -4.06
C ARG A 99 7.33 -9.87 -3.23
N TYR A 100 7.32 -8.72 -3.89
CA TYR A 100 6.92 -7.48 -3.22
C TYR A 100 5.47 -7.57 -2.76
N ASN A 101 5.20 -6.90 -1.64
CA ASN A 101 3.88 -6.72 -1.07
C ASN A 101 3.61 -5.22 -0.96
N ASP A 102 3.42 -4.66 0.23
CA ASP A 102 3.11 -3.23 0.33
C ASP A 102 4.36 -2.33 0.27
N GLY A 103 4.17 -1.06 -0.09
CA GLY A 103 5.26 -0.09 -0.24
C GLY A 103 4.81 1.36 -0.27
N ALA A 104 5.70 2.25 0.12
CA ALA A 104 5.46 3.69 0.18
C ALA A 104 6.74 4.50 -0.07
N VAL A 105 6.60 5.82 -0.19
CA VAL A 105 7.71 6.73 -0.45
C VAL A 105 7.89 7.67 0.74
N ASP A 106 9.14 7.84 1.18
CA ASP A 106 9.44 8.78 2.27
C ASP A 106 9.66 10.22 1.77
N ALA A 107 9.85 11.15 2.71
CA ALA A 107 10.04 12.58 2.42
C ALA A 107 11.32 12.91 1.61
N ARG A 108 12.24 11.96 1.44
CA ARG A 108 13.44 12.08 0.59
C ARG A 108 13.26 11.39 -0.76
N GLY A 109 12.06 10.89 -1.07
CA GLY A 109 11.76 10.22 -2.33
C GLY A 109 12.32 8.80 -2.41
N ARG A 110 12.77 8.21 -1.29
CA ARG A 110 13.22 6.81 -1.27
C ARG A 110 12.01 5.89 -1.28
N PHE A 111 12.10 4.83 -2.07
CA PHE A 111 11.05 3.84 -2.16
C PHE A 111 11.28 2.73 -1.13
N TRP A 112 10.31 2.56 -0.23
CA TRP A 112 10.28 1.51 0.79
C TRP A 112 9.30 0.43 0.38
N VAL A 113 9.70 -0.83 0.47
CA VAL A 113 8.84 -1.94 0.04
C VAL A 113 9.11 -3.19 0.85
N GLY A 114 8.02 -3.81 1.30
CA GLY A 114 8.02 -5.09 1.98
C GLY A 114 8.04 -6.25 0.99
N THR A 115 8.66 -7.36 1.39
CA THR A 115 8.54 -8.64 0.69
C THR A 115 7.82 -9.67 1.54
N MET A 116 7.25 -10.69 0.90
CA MET A 116 6.66 -11.84 1.57
C MET A 116 6.75 -13.09 0.69
N ALA A 117 6.66 -14.27 1.30
CA ALA A 117 6.65 -15.54 0.60
C ALA A 117 5.23 -15.93 0.17
N ASP A 118 5.02 -16.22 -1.12
CA ASP A 118 3.71 -16.66 -1.65
C ASP A 118 3.30 -18.05 -1.15
N ASP A 119 4.28 -18.91 -0.83
CA ASP A 119 4.12 -20.27 -0.33
C ASP A 119 4.10 -20.35 1.20
N GLY A 120 4.29 -19.22 1.89
CA GLY A 120 4.41 -19.14 3.34
C GLY A 120 5.75 -19.64 3.89
N ASP A 121 6.75 -19.93 3.04
CA ASP A 121 8.05 -20.45 3.47
C ASP A 121 9.05 -19.34 3.82
N GLY A 122 9.12 -19.05 5.11
CA GLY A 122 10.08 -18.13 5.70
C GLY A 122 9.71 -16.65 5.57
N PRO A 123 10.41 -15.78 6.32
CA PRO A 123 10.05 -14.37 6.39
C PRO A 123 10.48 -13.62 5.13
N GLY A 124 9.77 -12.56 4.77
CA GLY A 124 10.31 -11.51 3.91
C GLY A 124 11.08 -10.45 4.70
N ASP A 125 11.42 -9.37 4.01
CA ASP A 125 12.22 -8.26 4.51
C ASP A 125 11.61 -6.91 4.09
N LEU A 126 11.93 -5.86 4.83
CA LEU A 126 11.66 -4.47 4.44
C LEU A 126 12.89 -3.91 3.74
N HIS A 127 12.73 -3.53 2.47
CA HIS A 127 13.78 -2.93 1.65
C HIS A 127 13.59 -1.42 1.56
N CYS A 128 14.71 -0.70 1.51
CA CYS A 128 14.76 0.71 1.12
C CYS A 128 15.60 0.82 -0.14
N PHE A 129 15.02 1.35 -1.20
CA PHE A 129 15.72 1.68 -2.42
C PHE A 129 16.17 3.15 -2.35
N GLU A 130 17.47 3.37 -2.52
CA GLU A 130 18.09 4.69 -2.58
C GLU A 130 18.45 5.08 -4.01
N GLN A 131 18.45 4.11 -4.93
CA GLN A 131 18.37 4.24 -6.40
C GLN A 131 17.67 2.98 -6.93
N ALA A 132 17.17 2.99 -8.17
CA ALA A 132 16.47 1.82 -8.74
C ALA A 132 17.28 0.51 -8.63
N SER A 133 18.59 0.56 -8.91
CA SER A 133 19.49 -0.59 -8.86
C SER A 133 20.16 -0.83 -7.50
N ALA A 134 19.90 0.02 -6.50
CA ALA A 134 20.54 -0.03 -5.19
C ALA A 134 19.50 -0.05 -4.06
N SER A 135 19.18 -1.26 -3.62
CA SER A 135 18.39 -1.47 -2.40
C SER A 135 19.27 -1.94 -1.26
N ARG A 136 18.83 -1.66 -0.04
CA ARG A 136 19.32 -2.31 1.18
C ARG A 136 18.15 -2.94 1.92
N VAL A 137 18.44 -4.04 2.62
CA VAL A 137 17.54 -4.56 3.64
C VAL A 137 17.60 -3.62 4.84
N ALA A 138 16.51 -2.91 5.11
CA ALA A 138 16.41 -1.99 6.23
C ALA A 138 16.10 -2.73 7.53
N VAL A 139 15.19 -3.72 7.46
CA VAL A 139 14.84 -4.60 8.56
C VAL A 139 14.52 -5.97 7.97
N ALA A 140 15.14 -7.01 8.54
CA ALA A 140 14.91 -8.38 8.10
C ALA A 140 13.84 -9.09 8.94
N GLY A 141 13.25 -10.15 8.38
CA GLY A 141 12.47 -11.11 9.18
C GLY A 141 10.99 -10.76 9.38
N PHE A 142 10.39 -9.98 8.48
CA PHE A 142 8.94 -9.73 8.47
C PHE A 142 8.19 -10.99 8.04
N ALA A 143 7.14 -11.36 8.77
CA ALA A 143 6.31 -12.49 8.34
C ALA A 143 5.44 -12.10 7.13
N CYS A 144 4.86 -10.89 7.17
CA CYS A 144 4.22 -10.26 6.02
C CYS A 144 4.30 -8.74 6.18
N ALA A 145 5.27 -8.10 5.53
CA ALA A 145 5.40 -6.66 5.53
C ALA A 145 4.27 -6.04 4.70
N ASN A 146 3.45 -5.22 5.37
CA ASN A 146 2.25 -4.60 4.83
C ASN A 146 2.31 -3.08 5.07
N GLY A 147 1.15 -2.45 5.28
CA GLY A 147 0.97 -1.02 5.53
C GLY A 147 2.18 -0.31 6.12
N MET A 148 2.60 0.78 5.48
CA MET A 148 3.63 1.65 6.03
C MET A 148 3.36 3.13 5.81
N GLY A 149 3.89 3.96 6.71
CA GLY A 149 3.73 5.42 6.65
C GLY A 149 4.58 6.10 7.71
N TRP A 150 4.63 7.43 7.66
CA TRP A 150 5.45 8.24 8.56
C TRP A 150 4.60 9.21 9.38
N SER A 151 5.05 9.49 10.60
CA SER A 151 4.47 10.55 11.42
C SER A 151 4.56 11.92 10.71
N PRO A 152 3.69 12.90 11.05
CA PRO A 152 3.69 14.21 10.39
C PRO A 152 5.03 14.96 10.46
N ASP A 153 5.79 14.75 11.53
CA ASP A 153 7.13 15.33 11.73
C ASP A 153 8.25 14.52 11.05
N GLY A 154 7.92 13.39 10.43
CA GLY A 154 8.85 12.49 9.75
C GLY A 154 9.81 11.75 10.69
N SER A 155 9.60 11.77 12.00
CA SER A 155 10.53 11.18 12.97
C SER A 155 10.23 9.71 13.31
N THR A 156 9.05 9.21 12.94
CA THR A 156 8.62 7.83 13.20
C THR A 156 8.11 7.19 11.92
N MET A 157 8.57 5.97 11.63
CA MET A 157 7.98 5.11 10.60
C MET A 157 7.11 4.04 11.27
N TYR A 158 5.91 3.85 10.74
CA TYR A 158 5.00 2.76 11.10
C TYR A 158 5.06 1.69 10.03
N VAL A 159 5.13 0.41 10.43
CA VAL A 159 5.09 -0.73 9.50
C VAL A 159 4.27 -1.87 10.09
N THR A 160 3.29 -2.35 9.33
CA THR A 160 2.50 -3.53 9.67
C THR A 160 3.31 -4.81 9.39
N ASP A 161 3.40 -5.69 10.38
CA ASP A 161 3.66 -7.11 10.15
C ASP A 161 2.38 -7.91 10.43
N SER A 162 1.66 -8.27 9.36
CA SER A 162 0.38 -8.97 9.48
C SER A 162 0.53 -10.36 10.09
N GLY A 163 1.63 -11.06 9.79
CA GLY A 163 1.89 -12.38 10.35
C GLY A 163 2.17 -12.34 11.85
N ARG A 164 2.72 -11.22 12.35
CA ARG A 164 2.87 -10.96 13.80
C ARG A 164 1.70 -10.20 14.41
N ARG A 165 0.65 -9.91 13.63
CA ARG A 165 -0.54 -9.15 14.07
C ARG A 165 -0.18 -7.86 14.81
N THR A 166 0.85 -7.16 14.33
CA THR A 166 1.41 -6.00 15.02
C THR A 166 1.76 -4.91 14.02
N ILE A 167 1.35 -3.68 14.33
CA ILE A 167 1.91 -2.47 13.73
C ILE A 167 3.10 -2.09 14.61
N PHE A 168 4.29 -1.98 14.01
CA PHE A 168 5.51 -1.54 14.67
C PHE A 168 5.74 -0.05 14.40
N ALA A 169 6.27 0.65 15.39
CA ALA A 169 6.88 1.96 15.22
C ALA A 169 8.40 1.85 15.30
N TYR A 170 9.09 2.65 14.50
CA TYR A 170 10.54 2.79 14.47
C TYR A 170 10.89 4.27 14.54
N ASP A 171 11.95 4.61 15.27
CA ASP A 171 12.56 5.93 15.13
C ASP A 171 13.18 6.00 13.73
N PHE A 172 12.88 7.08 13.00
CA PHE A 172 13.28 7.28 11.62
C PHE A 172 14.20 8.50 11.49
N ASP A 173 15.43 8.24 11.08
CA ASP A 173 16.34 9.28 10.62
C ASP A 173 16.00 9.60 9.17
N VAL A 174 15.30 10.71 8.92
CA VAL A 174 14.86 11.11 7.57
C VAL A 174 16.02 11.38 6.63
N ASP A 175 17.15 11.89 7.13
CA ASP A 175 18.28 12.25 6.28
C ASP A 175 19.07 11.00 5.91
N ALA A 176 19.37 10.13 6.88
CA ALA A 176 20.11 8.88 6.64
C ALA A 176 19.22 7.72 6.13
N GLY A 177 17.91 7.81 6.30
CA GLY A 177 16.94 6.76 5.96
C GLY A 177 16.98 5.57 6.90
N ARG A 178 17.45 5.73 8.12
CA ARG A 178 17.72 4.61 9.01
C ARG A 178 16.60 4.41 10.01
N LEU A 179 16.30 3.15 10.29
CA LEU A 179 15.33 2.73 11.30
C LEU A 179 16.08 2.27 12.54
N SER A 180 15.54 2.64 13.71
CA SER A 180 16.05 2.17 15.00
C SER A 180 14.91 2.06 16.02
N ASN A 181 15.19 1.51 17.21
CA ASN A 181 14.28 1.46 18.35
C ASN A 181 12.87 0.91 18.02
N ALA A 182 12.85 -0.23 17.34
CA ALA A 182 11.64 -0.96 16.99
C ALA A 182 10.79 -1.25 18.23
N ARG A 183 9.50 -0.89 18.20
CA ARG A 183 8.55 -1.10 19.30
C ARG A 183 7.17 -1.43 18.77
N PRO A 184 6.39 -2.30 19.44
CA PRO A 184 4.98 -2.46 19.12
C PRO A 184 4.25 -1.12 19.31
N PHE A 185 3.51 -0.70 18.29
CA PHE A 185 2.63 0.46 18.33
C PHE A 185 1.19 0.03 18.61
N ALA A 186 0.71 -1.01 17.92
CA ALA A 186 -0.56 -1.65 18.18
C ALA A 186 -0.49 -3.16 17.90
N THR A 187 -1.03 -3.99 18.80
CA THR A 187 -1.04 -5.46 18.67
C THR A 187 -2.48 -5.99 18.71
N PHE A 188 -2.76 -6.99 17.88
CA PHE A 188 -4.11 -7.51 17.67
C PHE A 188 -4.22 -8.95 18.17
N GLY A 189 -5.25 -9.21 18.98
CA GLY A 189 -5.60 -10.57 19.40
C GLY A 189 -6.33 -11.37 18.31
N ASP A 190 -6.44 -12.68 18.52
CA ASP A 190 -6.91 -13.63 17.50
C ASP A 190 -8.28 -13.31 16.91
N ALA A 191 -9.21 -12.84 17.74
CA ALA A 191 -10.61 -12.63 17.40
C ALA A 191 -10.93 -11.29 16.69
N ARG A 192 -9.93 -10.43 16.44
CA ARG A 192 -10.16 -9.06 15.95
C ARG A 192 -9.77 -8.82 14.48
N GLY A 193 -9.41 -9.87 13.75
CA GLY A 193 -8.81 -9.75 12.41
C GLY A 193 -7.32 -9.46 12.47
N VAL A 194 -6.75 -9.02 11.36
CA VAL A 194 -5.30 -8.82 11.17
C VAL A 194 -5.06 -7.43 10.56
N PRO A 195 -4.11 -6.62 11.09
CA PRO A 195 -3.76 -5.35 10.44
C PRO A 195 -3.15 -5.61 9.07
N ASP A 196 -3.49 -4.74 8.12
CA ASP A 196 -3.06 -4.85 6.72
C ASP A 196 -2.43 -3.51 6.27
N GLY A 197 -2.85 -2.95 5.14
CA GLY A 197 -2.45 -1.62 4.69
C GLY A 197 -2.83 -0.49 5.66
N LEU A 198 -2.03 0.58 5.68
CA LEU A 198 -2.21 1.73 6.57
C LEU A 198 -1.92 3.08 5.89
N ALA A 199 -2.42 4.16 6.49
CA ALA A 199 -2.08 5.54 6.15
C ALA A 199 -2.04 6.41 7.42
N VAL A 200 -1.25 7.49 7.40
CA VAL A 200 -1.16 8.45 8.50
C VAL A 200 -1.89 9.74 8.14
N ASP A 201 -2.70 10.25 9.06
CA ASP A 201 -3.40 11.53 8.90
C ASP A 201 -2.63 12.72 9.46
N ALA A 202 -3.09 13.93 9.16
CA ALA A 202 -2.42 15.18 9.52
C ALA A 202 -2.35 15.45 11.03
N GLU A 203 -3.14 14.74 11.85
CA GLU A 203 -3.07 14.81 13.32
C GLU A 203 -2.14 13.73 13.90
N GLY A 204 -1.48 12.93 13.05
CA GLY A 204 -0.63 11.81 13.45
C GLY A 204 -1.40 10.53 13.76
N GLY A 205 -2.68 10.46 13.42
CA GLY A 205 -3.48 9.25 13.57
C GLY A 205 -3.13 8.21 12.51
N VAL A 206 -2.92 6.95 12.94
CA VAL A 206 -2.59 5.82 12.06
C VAL A 206 -3.86 5.05 11.73
N TRP A 207 -4.31 5.14 10.48
CA TRP A 207 -5.43 4.38 9.95
C TRP A 207 -4.96 3.04 9.41
N SER A 208 -5.60 1.94 9.79
CA SER A 208 -5.27 0.60 9.32
C SER A 208 -6.52 -0.16 8.89
N ALA A 209 -6.45 -0.79 7.72
CA ALA A 209 -7.42 -1.77 7.29
C ALA A 209 -7.26 -3.07 8.08
N ILE A 210 -8.37 -3.63 8.54
CA ILE A 210 -8.36 -4.86 9.35
C ILE A 210 -8.90 -6.01 8.52
N TRP A 211 -7.99 -6.81 7.98
CA TRP A 211 -8.28 -8.05 7.25
C TRP A 211 -9.10 -9.02 8.12
N ASP A 212 -10.16 -9.59 7.55
CA ASP A 212 -11.17 -10.40 8.26
C ASP A 212 -11.89 -9.67 9.41
N GLY A 213 -11.66 -8.37 9.55
CA GLY A 213 -12.16 -7.56 10.65
C GLY A 213 -13.47 -6.84 10.37
N TRP A 214 -13.91 -6.69 9.12
CA TRP A 214 -15.06 -5.86 8.72
C TRP A 214 -14.93 -4.38 9.10
N ARG A 215 -13.72 -3.85 9.27
CA ARG A 215 -13.53 -2.50 9.79
C ARG A 215 -12.19 -1.88 9.42
N LEU A 216 -12.12 -0.57 9.60
CA LEU A 216 -10.89 0.19 9.73
C LEU A 216 -10.71 0.60 11.19
N HIS A 217 -9.46 0.65 11.64
CA HIS A 217 -9.10 1.28 12.91
C HIS A 217 -8.33 2.57 12.64
N ARG A 218 -8.51 3.57 13.50
CA ARG A 218 -7.59 4.69 13.67
C ARG A 218 -6.99 4.62 15.06
N TYR A 219 -5.67 4.65 15.14
CA TYR A 219 -4.93 4.77 16.38
C TYR A 219 -4.45 6.21 16.57
N ALA A 220 -4.51 6.71 17.79
CA ALA A 220 -3.87 7.97 18.18
C ALA A 220 -2.33 7.82 18.16
N PRO A 221 -1.56 8.92 18.15
CA PRO A 221 -0.10 8.87 18.08
C PRO A 221 0.59 8.07 19.21
N ASP A 222 -0.11 7.83 20.32
CA ASP A 222 0.34 7.02 21.45
C ASP A 222 0.02 5.52 21.32
N GLY A 223 -0.64 5.10 20.23
CA GLY A 223 -1.04 3.72 19.96
C GLY A 223 -2.42 3.34 20.50
N ALA A 224 -3.12 4.25 21.18
CA ALA A 224 -4.48 3.99 21.67
C ALA A 224 -5.48 3.93 20.49
N LEU A 225 -6.40 2.97 20.51
CA LEU A 225 -7.48 2.92 19.53
C LEU A 225 -8.43 4.11 19.73
N ASP A 226 -8.48 5.00 18.75
CA ASP A 226 -9.29 6.23 18.78
C ASP A 226 -10.64 6.06 18.06
N ARG A 227 -10.62 5.50 16.84
CA ARG A 227 -11.84 5.36 16.03
C ARG A 227 -11.92 3.99 15.35
N VAL A 228 -13.16 3.55 15.15
CA VAL A 228 -13.51 2.38 14.33
C VAL A 228 -14.50 2.81 13.26
N VAL A 229 -14.22 2.44 12.00
CA VAL A 229 -15.15 2.62 10.88
C VAL A 229 -15.53 1.24 10.36
N GLU A 230 -16.79 0.85 10.55
CA GLU A 230 -17.31 -0.41 10.05
C GLU A 230 -17.36 -0.40 8.50
N MET A 231 -16.93 -1.49 7.90
CA MET A 231 -16.87 -1.68 6.45
C MET A 231 -17.93 -2.69 6.00
N PRO A 232 -18.59 -2.49 4.84
CA PRO A 232 -19.59 -3.42 4.31
C PRO A 232 -18.97 -4.68 3.69
N VAL A 233 -17.70 -4.97 3.98
CA VAL A 233 -16.92 -6.09 3.41
C VAL A 233 -16.03 -6.70 4.49
N GLN A 234 -15.86 -8.02 4.44
CA GLN A 234 -15.07 -8.76 5.42
C GLN A 234 -13.59 -8.38 5.43
N ARG A 235 -13.03 -8.15 4.23
CA ARG A 235 -11.59 -7.97 4.00
C ARG A 235 -11.31 -6.61 3.35
N PRO A 236 -11.43 -5.49 4.08
CA PRO A 236 -10.71 -4.29 3.69
C PRO A 236 -9.21 -4.60 3.76
N THR A 237 -8.45 -4.09 2.79
CA THR A 237 -7.03 -4.46 2.60
C THR A 237 -6.08 -3.31 2.84
N SER A 238 -6.39 -2.13 2.33
CA SER A 238 -5.51 -0.96 2.48
C SER A 238 -6.30 0.34 2.37
N VAL A 239 -5.66 1.44 2.73
CA VAL A 239 -6.25 2.78 2.79
C VAL A 239 -5.30 3.84 2.25
N ALA A 240 -5.85 4.87 1.59
CA ALA A 240 -5.08 6.04 1.19
C ALA A 240 -5.94 7.30 1.24
N PHE A 241 -5.36 8.39 1.75
CA PHE A 241 -5.99 9.70 1.66
C PHE A 241 -5.83 10.29 0.26
N GLY A 242 -6.88 10.95 -0.21
CA GLY A 242 -6.90 11.61 -1.51
C GLY A 242 -8.03 12.63 -1.63
N GLY A 243 -8.30 13.03 -2.87
CA GLY A 243 -9.10 14.21 -3.17
C GLY A 243 -8.29 15.50 -3.09
N ALA A 244 -8.83 16.59 -3.64
CA ALA A 244 -8.14 17.89 -3.67
C ALA A 244 -7.87 18.48 -2.27
N ASP A 245 -8.67 18.08 -1.27
CA ASP A 245 -8.54 18.48 0.13
C ASP A 245 -7.86 17.41 1.00
N ARG A 246 -7.39 16.30 0.40
CA ARG A 246 -6.84 15.13 1.09
C ARG A 246 -7.76 14.56 2.18
N ALA A 247 -9.05 14.88 2.15
CA ALA A 247 -10.00 14.54 3.22
C ALA A 247 -10.87 13.32 2.89
N THR A 248 -10.67 12.71 1.72
CA THR A 248 -11.32 11.45 1.35
C THR A 248 -10.36 10.30 1.63
N LEU A 249 -10.77 9.36 2.48
CA LEU A 249 -10.06 8.11 2.73
C LEU A 249 -10.61 7.03 1.80
N PHE A 250 -9.83 6.65 0.80
CA PHE A 250 -10.13 5.53 -0.08
C PHE A 250 -9.74 4.20 0.57
N VAL A 251 -10.48 3.14 0.26
CA VAL A 251 -10.32 1.83 0.88
C VAL A 251 -10.45 0.75 -0.19
N THR A 252 -9.40 -0.05 -0.37
CA THR A 252 -9.43 -1.26 -1.20
C THR A 252 -9.96 -2.44 -0.40
N SER A 253 -10.45 -3.47 -1.09
CA SER A 253 -10.89 -4.70 -0.44
C SER A 253 -10.62 -5.93 -1.30
N ALA A 254 -10.80 -7.11 -0.70
CA ALA A 254 -10.54 -8.40 -1.35
C ALA A 254 -11.75 -9.34 -1.28
N SER A 255 -11.87 -10.20 -2.28
CA SER A 255 -12.81 -11.32 -2.32
C SER A 255 -12.13 -12.69 -2.24
N VAL A 256 -10.79 -12.73 -2.35
CA VAL A 256 -9.99 -13.95 -2.25
C VAL A 256 -10.35 -14.70 -0.99
N ASN A 257 -10.60 -16.01 -1.10
CA ASN A 257 -10.91 -16.92 0.00
C ASN A 257 -12.01 -16.44 0.96
N VAL A 258 -12.92 -15.57 0.53
CA VAL A 258 -14.14 -15.25 1.27
C VAL A 258 -15.15 -16.38 1.02
N SER A 259 -15.76 -16.91 2.08
CA SER A 259 -16.76 -17.97 1.97
C SER A 259 -18.03 -17.47 1.26
N ALA A 260 -18.86 -18.39 0.75
CA ALA A 260 -20.14 -18.02 0.14
C ALA A 260 -21.04 -17.22 1.10
N ASP A 261 -21.08 -17.62 2.37
CA ASP A 261 -21.78 -16.89 3.44
C ASP A 261 -21.16 -15.50 3.72
N GLY A 262 -19.84 -15.40 3.68
CA GLY A 262 -19.14 -14.11 3.74
C GLY A 262 -19.50 -13.18 2.58
N LEU A 263 -19.59 -13.71 1.35
CA LEU A 263 -20.00 -12.98 0.16
C LEU A 263 -21.49 -12.60 0.18
N LEU A 264 -22.35 -13.41 0.78
CA LEU A 264 -23.76 -13.05 1.00
C LEU A 264 -23.91 -11.85 1.96
N ARG A 265 -23.10 -11.81 3.02
CA ARG A 265 -23.08 -10.68 3.96
C ARG A 265 -22.38 -9.44 3.40
N GLY A 266 -21.35 -9.64 2.59
CA GLY A 266 -20.53 -8.58 2.00
C GLY A 266 -20.44 -8.74 0.48
N PRO A 267 -21.54 -8.53 -0.27
CA PRO A 267 -21.59 -8.80 -1.71
C PRO A 267 -20.70 -7.87 -2.54
N LEU A 268 -20.17 -6.81 -1.92
CA LEU A 268 -19.26 -5.86 -2.53
C LEU A 268 -17.78 -6.18 -2.25
N ALA A 269 -17.45 -7.37 -1.74
CA ALA A 269 -16.06 -7.80 -1.53
C ALA A 269 -15.23 -7.65 -2.82
N GLY A 270 -14.04 -7.07 -2.71
CA GLY A 270 -13.22 -6.74 -3.88
C GLY A 270 -13.53 -5.38 -4.53
N SER A 271 -14.40 -4.56 -3.92
CA SER A 271 -14.71 -3.22 -4.42
C SER A 271 -13.82 -2.14 -3.80
N LEU A 272 -13.83 -0.97 -4.43
CA LEU A 272 -13.22 0.25 -3.92
C LEU A 272 -14.28 1.07 -3.19
N PHE A 273 -13.95 1.57 -2.00
CA PHE A 273 -14.81 2.42 -1.18
C PHE A 273 -14.15 3.74 -0.86
N GLU A 274 -14.94 4.68 -0.39
CA GLU A 274 -14.47 5.94 0.19
C GLU A 274 -15.23 6.28 1.46
N THR A 275 -14.60 7.07 2.31
CA THR A 275 -15.27 7.77 3.40
C THR A 275 -14.59 9.10 3.71
N ARG A 276 -15.28 9.98 4.46
CA ARG A 276 -14.73 11.24 4.95
C ARG A 276 -14.65 11.16 6.48
N PRO A 277 -13.47 10.87 7.06
CA PRO A 277 -13.33 10.63 8.49
C PRO A 277 -13.28 11.93 9.32
N GLY A 278 -13.32 13.10 8.69
CA GLY A 278 -13.27 14.41 9.35
C GLY A 278 -11.86 14.93 9.63
N VAL A 279 -10.83 14.21 9.15
CA VAL A 279 -9.41 14.60 9.18
C VAL A 279 -8.82 14.39 7.79
N ALA A 280 -7.86 15.22 7.40
CA ALA A 280 -7.15 15.11 6.14
C ALA A 280 -5.89 14.26 6.28
N GLY A 281 -5.46 13.65 5.18
CA GLY A 281 -4.18 12.97 5.06
C GLY A 281 -3.00 13.92 4.94
N LEU A 282 -1.80 13.34 4.99
CA LEU A 282 -0.55 14.00 4.65
C LEU A 282 -0.37 14.13 3.14
N GLU A 283 0.57 14.99 2.74
CA GLU A 283 1.09 15.01 1.37
C GLU A 283 1.70 13.64 1.03
N GLN A 284 1.38 13.12 -0.15
CA GLN A 284 2.01 11.91 -0.65
C GLN A 284 3.33 12.25 -1.32
N HIS A 285 4.41 11.62 -0.88
CA HIS A 285 5.71 11.79 -1.51
C HIS A 285 5.81 10.98 -2.81
N CYS A 286 6.63 11.47 -3.72
CA CYS A 286 6.89 10.82 -5.00
C CYS A 286 8.35 10.35 -5.07
N VAL A 287 8.58 9.26 -5.78
CA VAL A 287 9.92 8.86 -6.17
C VAL A 287 10.45 9.93 -7.13
N ALA A 288 11.66 10.44 -6.85
CA ALA A 288 12.25 11.45 -7.72
C ALA A 288 12.67 10.83 -9.06
N ARG A 289 12.34 11.40 -10.22
CA ARG A 289 12.71 10.77 -11.52
C ARG A 289 14.21 10.61 -11.68
N ALA A 290 15.00 11.53 -11.12
CA ALA A 290 16.46 11.48 -11.13
C ALA A 290 17.02 10.23 -10.44
N TRP A 291 16.26 9.61 -9.52
CA TRP A 291 16.63 8.40 -8.79
C TRP A 291 16.55 7.11 -9.61
N LEU A 292 15.67 7.10 -10.61
CA LEU A 292 15.31 5.88 -11.36
C LEU A 292 16.42 5.44 -12.34
N GLY A 293 17.42 6.29 -12.60
CA GLY A 293 18.46 6.02 -13.60
C GLY A 293 17.92 5.98 -15.04
N ASP A 294 18.77 5.54 -15.96
CA ASP A 294 18.34 5.11 -17.30
C ASP A 294 17.88 3.66 -17.24
N ALA A 295 16.87 3.31 -18.04
CA ALA A 295 16.34 1.96 -18.04
C ALA A 295 17.39 0.94 -18.51
N VAL A 296 17.35 -0.24 -17.90
CA VAL A 296 18.20 -1.35 -18.33
C VAL A 296 17.69 -1.82 -19.68
N ALA A 297 18.55 -1.75 -20.71
CA ALA A 297 18.23 -2.28 -22.03
C ALA A 297 17.75 -3.73 -21.90
N ALA A 298 16.56 -4.03 -22.41
CA ALA A 298 15.99 -5.36 -22.36
C ALA A 298 16.98 -6.35 -23.01
N THR A 299 17.58 -7.23 -22.21
CA THR A 299 18.42 -8.31 -22.74
C THR A 299 17.52 -9.19 -23.61
N PRO A 300 17.81 -9.35 -24.92
CA PRO A 300 17.01 -10.23 -25.76
C PRO A 300 17.11 -11.66 -25.21
N ARG A 301 15.95 -12.30 -25.04
CA ARG A 301 15.84 -13.73 -24.71
C ARG A 301 16.27 -14.59 -25.89
#